data_AF-A0AAE9WVC6-F1
#
_entry.id   AF-A0AAE9WVC6-F1
#
_cell.length_a   1.000
_cell.length_b   1.000
_cell.length_c   1.000
_cell.angle_alpha   90.00
_cell.angle_beta   90.00
_cell.angle_gamma   90.00
#
_symmetry.space_group_name_H-M   'P 1'
#
loop_
_entity.id
_entity.type
_entity.pdbx_description
1 polymer ?
#
loop_
_entity_poly.entity_id
_entity_poly.type
_entity_poly.pdbx_seq_one_letter_code
_entity_poly.pdbx_strand_id
1 'polypeptide(L)'
;MRIHFFDTWDGDSLFLQVDDKIIWTESHKSNDTTSTNLGIDVCGENAPDRLSVSVDSEFEHSADSTNILLGNTLKKTTNSCITSWGIDDFIIYYK
;
A
#
# COMPACT_ATOMS: atom_id res chain seq x y z
N MET A 1 5.99 -8.58 -4.08
CA MET A 1 5.11 -7.48 -4.55
C MET A 1 5.68 -6.16 -4.10
N ARG A 2 5.39 -5.06 -4.80
CA ARG A 2 5.70 -3.71 -4.32
C ARG A 2 4.42 -2.90 -4.17
N ILE A 3 4.41 -2.07 -3.14
CA ILE A 3 3.34 -1.14 -2.83
C ILE A 3 3.83 0.29 -3.04
N HIS A 4 2.99 1.12 -3.63
CA HIS A 4 3.26 2.53 -3.88
C HIS A 4 2.18 3.36 -3.20
N PHE A 5 2.60 4.31 -2.36
CA PHE A 5 1.72 5.30 -1.74
C PHE A 5 1.91 6.60 -2.50
N PHE A 6 0.84 7.09 -3.12
CA PHE A 6 0.86 8.34 -3.87
C PHE A 6 0.31 9.50 -3.03
N ASP A 7 0.89 10.67 -3.22
CA ASP A 7 0.46 11.94 -2.66
C ASP A 7 0.45 12.00 -1.12
N THR A 8 -0.62 12.55 -0.53
CA THR A 8 -0.69 12.88 0.88
C THR A 8 -1.49 11.84 1.66
N TRP A 9 -0.86 11.25 2.66
CA TRP A 9 -1.46 10.27 3.57
C TRP A 9 -1.51 10.81 5.00
N ASP A 10 -2.57 10.47 5.74
CA ASP A 10 -2.75 10.88 7.15
C ASP A 10 -2.84 9.69 8.10
N GLY A 11 -1.85 8.80 8.03
CA GLY A 11 -1.74 7.65 8.93
C GLY A 11 -2.64 6.46 8.59
N ASP A 12 -3.34 6.51 7.45
CA ASP A 12 -4.06 5.37 6.90
C ASP A 12 -3.10 4.23 6.52
N SER A 13 -3.66 3.01 6.46
CA SER A 13 -2.89 1.79 6.26
C SER A 13 -3.35 1.02 5.03
N LEU A 14 -2.40 0.30 4.45
CA LEU A 14 -2.63 -0.80 3.52
C LEU A 14 -2.37 -2.12 4.24
N PHE A 15 -3.09 -3.16 3.84
CA PHE A 15 -2.93 -4.49 4.43
C PHE A 15 -3.12 -5.60 3.40
N LEU A 16 -2.45 -6.73 3.67
CA LEU A 16 -2.58 -7.98 2.95
C LEU A 16 -3.15 -9.01 3.91
N GLN A 17 -4.25 -9.61 3.49
CA GLN A 17 -4.97 -10.64 4.21
C GLN A 17 -4.96 -11.93 3.39
N VAL A 18 -4.70 -13.04 4.08
CA VAL A 18 -4.78 -14.40 3.54
C VAL A 18 -5.67 -15.23 4.45
N ASP A 19 -6.71 -15.83 3.88
CA ASP A 19 -7.67 -16.68 4.59
C ASP A 19 -8.14 -16.06 5.91
N ASP A 20 -8.61 -14.82 5.80
CA ASP A 20 -9.12 -14.00 6.89
C ASP A 20 -8.12 -13.58 7.97
N LYS A 21 -6.82 -13.76 7.71
CA LYS A 21 -5.73 -13.32 8.59
C LYS A 21 -4.88 -12.25 7.91
N ILE A 22 -4.69 -11.11 8.58
CA ILE A 22 -3.75 -10.09 8.13
C ILE A 22 -2.32 -10.63 8.31
N ILE A 23 -1.59 -10.78 7.20
CA ILE A 23 -0.20 -11.26 7.18
C ILE A 23 0.81 -10.12 7.00
N TRP A 24 0.35 -8.97 6.50
CA TRP A 24 1.16 -7.76 6.36
C TRP A 24 0.29 -6.51 6.49
N THR A 25 0.85 -5.47 7.10
CA THR A 25 0.23 -4.14 7.21
C THR A 25 1.30 -3.07 7.22
N GLU A 26 1.02 -1.92 6.61
CA GLU A 26 1.90 -0.76 6.64
C GLU A 26 1.03 0.50 6.70
N SER A 27 1.34 1.41 7.63
CA SER A 27 0.75 2.74 7.68
C SER A 27 1.67 3.76 7.03
N HIS A 28 1.08 4.78 6.41
CA HIS A 28 1.85 5.90 5.88
C HIS A 28 1.24 7.22 6.33
N LYS A 29 2.13 8.15 6.72
CA LYS A 29 1.78 9.54 6.97
C LYS A 29 2.80 10.40 6.26
N SER A 30 2.32 11.31 5.42
CA SER A 30 3.19 12.26 4.73
C SER A 30 3.73 13.27 5.73
N ASN A 31 5.00 13.62 5.58
CA ASN A 31 5.60 14.70 6.35
C ASN A 31 5.09 16.06 5.85
N ASP A 32 5.16 17.07 6.70
CA ASP A 32 4.71 18.43 6.38
C ASP A 32 5.39 18.95 5.09
N THR A 33 4.57 19.32 4.11
CA THR A 33 4.96 19.70 2.75
C THR A 33 5.50 21.14 2.67
N THR A 34 5.77 21.77 3.81
CA THR A 34 6.38 23.11 3.90
C THR A 34 7.87 23.15 3.55
N SER A 35 8.50 21.99 3.32
CA SER A 35 9.93 21.90 2.98
C SER A 35 10.18 22.04 1.47
N THR A 36 11.25 22.74 1.10
CA THR A 36 11.63 23.04 -0.30
C THR A 36 12.11 21.82 -1.11
N ASN A 37 12.24 20.65 -0.47
CA ASN A 37 12.63 19.38 -1.12
C ASN A 37 11.50 18.36 -0.92
N LEU A 38 10.52 18.41 -1.83
CA LEU A 38 9.28 17.64 -1.74
C LEU A 38 9.42 16.15 -2.09
N GLY A 39 10.61 15.63 -2.37
CA GLY A 39 10.79 14.21 -2.74
C GLY A 39 10.46 13.92 -4.20
N ILE A 40 10.11 12.66 -4.50
CA ILE A 40 9.69 12.22 -5.84
C ILE A 40 8.18 12.37 -5.93
N ASP A 41 7.68 13.05 -6.96
CA ASP A 41 6.27 13.16 -7.32
C ASP A 41 6.12 12.57 -8.73
N VAL A 42 5.33 11.51 -8.86
CA VAL A 42 5.11 10.77 -10.12
C VAL A 42 3.78 11.13 -10.75
N CYS A 43 2.74 11.34 -9.95
CA CYS A 43 1.40 11.66 -10.42
C CYS A 43 0.51 12.18 -9.28
N GLY A 44 -0.50 12.98 -9.63
CA GLY A 44 -1.50 13.46 -8.68
C GLY A 44 -1.29 14.94 -8.37
N GLU A 45 -1.18 15.25 -7.09
CA GLU A 45 -0.89 16.56 -6.56
C GLU A 45 0.63 16.73 -6.35
N ASN A 46 1.07 17.98 -6.12
CA ASN A 46 2.48 18.26 -5.85
C ASN A 46 2.87 17.82 -4.42
N ALA A 47 3.04 16.52 -4.21
CA ALA A 47 3.36 15.89 -2.93
C ALA A 47 4.33 14.70 -3.10
N PRO A 48 5.19 14.41 -2.11
CA PRO A 48 6.08 13.25 -2.15
C PRO A 48 5.33 11.93 -2.19
N ASP A 49 5.67 11.10 -3.16
CA ASP A 49 5.29 9.71 -3.22
C ASP A 49 6.28 8.82 -2.45
N ARG A 50 5.76 7.76 -1.85
CA ARG A 50 6.55 6.65 -1.30
C ARG A 50 6.39 5.42 -2.19
N LEU A 51 7.34 5.26 -3.09
CA LEU A 51 7.35 4.22 -4.11
C LEU A 51 8.09 2.95 -3.66
N SER A 52 7.70 1.82 -4.25
CA SER A 52 8.39 0.54 -4.19
C SER A 52 8.61 0.00 -2.77
N VAL A 53 7.62 0.13 -1.89
CA VAL A 53 7.65 -0.52 -0.57
C VAL A 53 7.53 -2.03 -0.77
N SER A 54 8.59 -2.76 -0.43
CA SER A 54 8.67 -4.20 -0.66
C SER A 54 7.74 -4.97 0.28
N VAL A 55 6.97 -5.89 -0.28
CA VAL A 55 6.17 -6.87 0.46
C VAL A 55 6.61 -8.26 0.04
N ASP A 56 7.14 -8.99 1.01
CA ASP A 56 7.52 -10.40 0.93
C ASP A 56 6.94 -11.11 2.15
N SER A 57 6.20 -12.18 1.93
CA SER A 57 5.47 -12.88 2.98
C SER A 57 5.29 -14.35 2.62
N GLU A 58 5.54 -15.20 3.61
CA GLU A 58 5.42 -16.65 3.51
C GLU A 58 4.46 -17.13 4.59
N PHE A 59 3.57 -18.06 4.24
CA PHE A 59 2.60 -18.64 5.16
C PHE A 59 2.32 -20.10 4.79
N GLU A 60 2.02 -20.91 5.79
CA GLU A 60 1.57 -22.28 5.56
C GLU A 60 0.09 -22.31 5.20
N HIS A 61 -0.26 -23.12 4.20
CA HIS A 61 -1.62 -23.30 3.74
C HIS A 61 -1.85 -24.77 3.35
N SER A 62 -3.00 -25.33 3.72
CA SER A 62 -3.31 -26.75 3.51
C SER A 62 -4.64 -27.01 2.79
N ALA A 63 -5.45 -25.98 2.57
CA ALA A 63 -6.68 -26.12 1.80
C ALA A 63 -6.41 -26.08 0.29
N ASP A 64 -7.39 -26.50 -0.50
CA ASP A 64 -7.28 -26.55 -1.97
C ASP A 64 -7.36 -25.16 -2.63
N SER A 65 -7.73 -24.13 -1.87
CA SER A 65 -7.87 -22.75 -2.34
C SER A 65 -7.45 -21.78 -1.24
N THR A 66 -6.77 -20.69 -1.62
CA THR A 66 -6.43 -19.60 -0.72
C THR A 66 -7.12 -18.31 -1.18
N ASN A 67 -7.62 -17.52 -0.22
CA ASN A 67 -8.21 -16.22 -0.48
C ASN A 67 -7.21 -15.12 -0.12
N ILE A 68 -6.80 -14.35 -1.12
CA ILE A 68 -5.91 -13.21 -0.94
C ILE A 68 -6.71 -11.92 -1.11
N LEU A 69 -6.68 -11.07 -0.09
CA LEU A 69 -7.32 -9.77 -0.08
C LEU A 69 -6.27 -8.69 0.19
N LEU A 70 -6.17 -7.72 -0.71
CA LEU A 70 -5.46 -6.47 -0.47
C LEU A 70 -6.48 -5.39 -0.15
N GLY A 71 -6.27 -4.69 0.96
CA GLY A 71 -7.20 -3.69 1.45
C GLY A 71 -6.52 -2.44 1.96
N ASN A 72 -7.33 -1.44 2.26
CA ASN A 72 -6.90 -0.18 2.84
C ASN A 72 -7.90 0.29 3.91
N THR A 73 -7.45 1.23 4.75
CA THR A 73 -8.31 1.90 5.74
C THR A 73 -8.86 3.24 5.25
N LEU A 74 -8.61 3.61 3.99
CA LEU A 74 -9.03 4.89 3.43
C LEU A 74 -10.55 5.02 3.51
N LYS A 75 -11.00 6.22 3.90
CA LYS A 75 -12.44 6.53 3.93
C LYS A 75 -12.98 6.53 2.50
N LYS A 76 -14.25 6.13 2.33
CA LYS A 76 -14.93 6.22 1.02
C LYS A 76 -15.02 7.65 0.47
N THR A 77 -14.87 8.65 1.34
CA THR A 77 -14.87 10.07 0.99
C THR A 77 -13.48 10.60 0.63
N THR A 78 -12.43 9.79 0.74
CA THR A 78 -11.07 10.20 0.38
C THR A 78 -11.01 10.50 -1.11
N ASN A 79 -10.41 11.65 -1.46
CA ASN A 79 -10.20 12.04 -2.84
C ASN A 79 -9.01 11.28 -3.42
N SER A 80 -9.24 10.47 -4.46
CA SER A 80 -8.19 9.70 -5.12
C SER A 80 -7.12 10.54 -5.81
N CYS A 81 -7.39 11.83 -6.09
CA CYS A 81 -6.38 12.76 -6.61
C CYS A 81 -5.42 13.26 -5.52
N ILE A 82 -5.72 13.06 -4.24
CA ILE A 82 -4.93 13.57 -3.10
C ILE A 82 -4.34 12.42 -2.27
N THR A 83 -4.96 11.23 -2.32
CA THR A 83 -4.47 10.04 -1.64
C THR A 83 -4.85 8.82 -2.47
N SER A 84 -3.86 8.17 -3.06
CA SER A 84 -4.07 6.92 -3.80
C SER A 84 -2.90 5.95 -3.61
N TRP A 85 -3.07 4.71 -4.05
CA TRP A 85 -2.03 3.70 -3.97
C TRP A 85 -2.09 2.75 -5.16
N GLY A 86 -0.96 2.11 -5.43
CA GLY A 86 -0.83 1.12 -6.51
C GLY A 86 0.00 -0.06 -6.08
N ILE A 87 -0.10 -1.15 -6.84
CA ILE A 87 0.69 -2.36 -6.67
C ILE A 87 1.27 -2.80 -8.00
N ASP A 88 2.47 -3.37 -7.95
CA ASP A 88 3.07 -4.12 -9.06
C ASP A 88 3.85 -5.34 -8.55
N ASP A 89 4.33 -6.16 -9.48
CA ASP A 89 5.12 -7.37 -9.19
C ASP A 89 4.44 -8.34 -8.19
N PHE A 90 3.12 -8.52 -8.31
CA PHE A 90 2.39 -9.51 -7.52
C PHE A 90 2.64 -10.91 -8.07
N ILE A 91 3.44 -11.69 -7.34
CA ILE A 91 3.87 -13.04 -7.73
C ILE A 91 3.58 -13.98 -6.56
N ILE A 92 2.98 -15.13 -6.88
CA ILE A 92 2.71 -16.19 -5.91
C ILE A 92 3.62 -17.37 -6.23
N TYR A 93 4.39 -17.79 -5.24
CA TYR A 93 5.14 -19.04 -5.27
C TYR A 93 4.43 -20.05 -4.37
N TYR A 94 4.27 -21.28 -4.84
CA TYR A 94 3.70 -22.38 -4.07
C TYR A 94 4.56 -23.63 -4.28
N LYS A 95 4.56 -24.53 -3.31
CA LYS A 95 5.30 -25.79 -3.33
C LYS A 95 4.38 -26.95 -3.03
#